data_AF-A0A1W9ZGG2-F1
#
_entry.id   AF-A0A1W9ZGG2-F1
#
_cell.length_a   1.000
_cell.length_b   1.000
_cell.length_c   1.000
_cell.angle_alpha   90.00
_cell.angle_beta   90.00
_cell.angle_gamma   90.00
#
_symmetry.space_group_name_H-M   'P 1'
#
loop_
_entity.id
_entity.type
_entity.pdbx_description
1 polymer ?
#
loop_
_entity_poly.entity_id
_entity_poly.type
_entity_poly.pdbx_seq_one_letter_code
_entity_poly.pdbx_strand_id
1 'polypeptide(L)'
;MTAQLDQWAISDHDPTSQAEALQQLALMATQSPPPVDDIDELAVLQVAHDGLRLRLRGADRDEAVRRMYGRVEADLLAWRLFTTARTIFRVAARLGLTEQKPADTRQFGERRDPMAVMGCPPHAVTSRHRS
;
A
#
# COMPACT_ATOMS: atom_id res chain seq x y z
N MET A 1 -13.21 72.06 -40.33
CA MET A 1 -13.29 71.56 -38.94
C MET A 1 -13.70 70.10 -39.01
N THR A 2 -12.74 69.19 -39.00
CA THR A 2 -12.96 67.74 -39.12
C THR A 2 -12.55 67.10 -37.80
N ALA A 3 -13.52 66.44 -37.14
CA ALA A 3 -13.32 65.71 -35.90
C ALA A 3 -12.39 64.51 -36.16
N GLN A 4 -11.14 64.64 -35.72
CA GLN A 4 -10.16 63.57 -35.68
C GLN A 4 -10.50 62.72 -34.44
N LEU A 5 -11.31 61.69 -34.65
CA LEU A 5 -11.60 60.67 -33.64
C LEU A 5 -10.31 59.91 -33.31
N ASP A 6 -9.97 59.92 -32.02
CA ASP A 6 -8.86 59.19 -31.42
C ASP A 6 -8.89 57.70 -31.78
N GLN A 7 -7.95 57.34 -32.65
CA GLN A 7 -7.71 55.98 -33.18
C GLN A 7 -7.02 55.04 -32.18
N TRP A 8 -6.82 55.48 -30.93
CA TRP A 8 -6.10 54.75 -29.89
C TRP A 8 -6.95 53.70 -29.14
N ALA A 9 -8.23 53.56 -29.49
CA ALA A 9 -9.16 52.63 -28.84
C ALA A 9 -9.42 51.35 -29.64
N ILE A 10 -8.60 51.04 -30.65
CA ILE A 10 -8.56 49.69 -31.22
C ILE A 10 -7.42 48.99 -30.48
N SER A 11 -7.72 48.49 -29.28
CA SER A 11 -6.83 47.52 -28.63
C SER A 11 -6.66 46.36 -29.60
N ASP A 12 -5.52 46.34 -30.28
CA ASP A 12 -5.00 45.20 -31.02
C ASP A 12 -4.84 44.07 -30.00
N HIS A 13 -5.91 43.31 -29.81
CA HIS A 13 -5.92 42.15 -28.95
C HIS A 13 -5.20 41.07 -29.74
N ASP A 14 -3.87 41.04 -29.59
CA ASP A 14 -3.03 40.03 -30.23
C ASP A 14 -3.54 38.64 -29.82
N PRO A 15 -4.08 37.84 -30.77
CA PRO A 15 -4.62 36.50 -30.46
C PRO A 15 -3.53 35.57 -29.90
N THR A 16 -2.27 35.91 -30.13
CA THR A 16 -1.11 35.21 -29.57
C THR A 16 -1.05 35.35 -28.05
N SER A 17 -1.31 36.54 -27.52
CA SER A 17 -1.34 36.79 -26.07
C SER A 17 -2.51 36.09 -25.38
N GLN A 18 -3.65 35.94 -26.05
CA GLN A 18 -4.79 35.17 -25.52
C GLN A 18 -4.48 33.66 -25.53
N ALA A 19 -3.85 33.16 -26.59
CA ALA A 19 -3.42 31.77 -26.68
C ALA A 19 -2.35 31.42 -25.63
N GLU A 20 -1.40 32.33 -25.38
CA GLU A 20 -0.40 32.20 -24.32
C GLU A 20 -1.03 32.27 -22.93
N ALA A 21 -1.98 33.19 -22.71
CA ALA A 21 -2.72 33.26 -21.44
C ALA A 21 -3.53 31.99 -21.18
N LEU A 22 -4.17 31.42 -22.21
CA LEU A 22 -4.90 30.14 -22.11
C LEU A 22 -3.94 28.95 -21.93
N GLN A 23 -2.76 28.96 -22.56
CA GLN A 23 -1.74 27.94 -22.33
C GLN A 23 -1.16 28.03 -20.93
N GLN A 24 -0.92 29.22 -20.40
CA GLN A 24 -0.51 29.44 -19.02
C GLN A 24 -1.60 28.99 -18.05
N LEU A 25 -2.87 29.30 -18.31
CA LEU A 25 -3.99 28.84 -17.50
C LEU A 25 -4.16 27.31 -17.58
N ALA A 26 -3.96 26.70 -18.75
CA ALA A 26 -4.01 25.26 -18.95
C ALA A 26 -2.86 24.54 -18.23
N LEU A 27 -1.64 25.11 -18.26
CA LEU A 27 -0.49 24.63 -17.49
C LEU A 27 -0.73 24.75 -15.98
N MET A 28 -1.38 25.82 -15.54
CA MET A 28 -1.80 25.98 -14.14
C MET A 28 -2.97 25.04 -13.77
N ALA A 29 -3.88 24.74 -14.69
CA ALA A 29 -5.01 23.84 -14.49
C ALA A 29 -4.63 22.35 -14.64
N THR A 30 -3.48 22.03 -15.24
CA THR A 30 -2.84 20.72 -15.17
C THR A 30 -2.08 20.48 -13.86
N GLN A 31 -2.16 21.42 -12.90
CA GLN A 31 -1.92 21.07 -11.51
C GLN A 31 -3.00 20.03 -11.14
N SER A 32 -2.59 18.77 -11.21
CA SER A 32 -3.32 17.60 -10.74
C SER A 32 -4.06 17.97 -9.45
N PRO A 33 -5.31 17.51 -9.25
CA PRO A 33 -6.01 17.71 -7.98
C PRO A 33 -5.05 17.40 -6.83
N PRO A 34 -5.05 18.20 -5.74
CA PRO A 34 -4.09 18.04 -4.67
C PRO A 34 -4.05 16.57 -4.29
N PRO A 35 -2.88 15.92 -4.33
CA PRO A 35 -2.78 14.52 -3.97
C PRO A 35 -3.39 14.37 -2.58
N VAL A 36 -4.28 13.41 -2.46
CA VAL A 36 -4.84 12.94 -1.20
C VAL A 36 -3.68 12.57 -0.28
N ASP A 37 -3.31 13.51 0.60
CA ASP A 37 -2.12 13.51 1.45
C ASP A 37 -0.81 13.19 0.68
N ASP A 38 0.06 14.18 0.46
CA ASP A 38 1.41 13.96 -0.05
C ASP A 38 2.19 13.06 0.92
N ILE A 39 2.08 11.74 0.71
CA ILE A 39 2.83 10.75 1.46
C ILE A 39 4.27 10.79 0.95
N ASP A 40 5.23 10.95 1.87
CA ASP A 40 6.64 10.81 1.53
C ASP A 40 6.97 9.32 1.33
N GLU A 41 6.73 8.86 0.10
CA GLU A 41 6.94 7.48 -0.32
C GLU A 41 8.38 7.01 -0.07
N LEU A 42 9.37 7.90 -0.21
CA LEU A 42 10.77 7.55 0.06
C LEU A 42 10.99 7.28 1.55
N ALA A 43 10.49 8.15 2.41
CA ALA A 43 10.59 7.97 3.86
C ALA A 43 9.86 6.71 4.34
N VAL A 44 8.69 6.39 3.75
CA VAL A 44 7.96 5.15 4.02
C VAL A 44 8.76 3.92 3.58
N LEU A 45 9.31 3.93 2.36
CA LEU A 45 10.11 2.82 1.84
C LEU A 45 11.34 2.55 2.71
N GLN A 46 12.02 3.60 3.16
CA GLN A 46 13.18 3.51 4.05
C GLN A 46 12.86 2.85 5.39
N VAL A 47 11.69 3.14 5.98
CA VAL A 47 11.27 2.47 7.23
C VAL A 47 10.85 1.03 6.96
N ALA A 48 10.12 0.79 5.87
CA ALA A 48 9.53 -0.49 5.53
C ALA A 48 10.54 -1.53 5.07
N HIS A 49 11.46 -1.15 4.19
CA HIS A 49 12.39 -2.05 3.53
C HIS A 49 13.78 -1.98 4.16
N ASP A 50 14.33 -0.76 4.30
CA ASP A 50 15.69 -0.58 4.82
C ASP A 50 15.76 -0.67 6.35
N GLY A 51 14.60 -0.62 7.02
CA GLY A 51 14.48 -0.72 8.46
C GLY A 51 15.01 0.48 9.22
N LEU A 52 15.09 1.63 8.54
CA LEU A 52 15.50 2.87 9.17
C LEU A 52 14.50 3.31 10.24
N ARG A 53 15.04 4.02 11.22
CA ARG A 53 14.29 4.58 12.32
C ARG A 53 13.98 6.04 12.01
N LEU A 54 12.75 6.34 11.62
CA LEU A 54 12.33 7.68 11.19
C LEU A 54 11.06 8.12 11.92
N ARG A 55 11.00 9.42 12.27
CA ARG A 55 9.83 10.03 12.92
C ARG A 55 8.79 10.40 11.88
N LEU A 56 8.02 9.42 11.42
CA LEU A 56 6.88 9.67 10.55
C LEU A 56 5.68 10.23 11.35
N ARG A 57 4.83 10.99 10.66
CA ARG A 57 3.64 11.65 11.21
C ARG A 57 2.47 11.48 10.25
N GLY A 58 1.26 11.76 10.73
CA GLY A 58 0.06 11.79 9.87
C GLY A 58 -0.11 10.57 8.98
N ALA A 59 -0.33 10.84 7.68
CA ALA A 59 -0.53 9.85 6.63
C ALA A 59 0.69 8.95 6.39
N ASP A 60 1.92 9.49 6.42
CA ASP A 60 3.14 8.69 6.22
C ASP A 60 3.26 7.54 7.23
N ARG A 61 2.93 7.84 8.49
CA ARG A 61 2.97 6.83 9.55
C ARG A 61 1.92 5.76 9.31
N ASP A 62 0.72 6.19 8.95
CA ASP A 62 -0.39 5.28 8.72
C ASP A 62 -0.10 4.37 7.50
N GLU A 63 0.53 4.92 6.47
CA GLU A 63 0.97 4.17 5.29
C GLU A 63 2.12 3.19 5.61
N ALA A 64 3.11 3.62 6.39
CA ALA A 64 4.15 2.72 6.88
C ALA A 64 3.56 1.56 7.71
N VAL A 65 2.59 1.84 8.58
CA VAL A 65 1.86 0.80 9.31
C VAL A 65 1.11 -0.12 8.36
N ARG A 66 0.39 0.43 7.37
CA ARG A 66 -0.33 -0.37 6.36
C ARG A 66 0.56 -1.34 5.61
N ARG A 67 1.78 -0.93 5.26
CA ARG A 67 2.75 -1.77 4.52
C ARG A 67 3.45 -2.81 5.39
N MET A 68 3.64 -2.55 6.67
CA MET A 68 4.48 -3.41 7.52
C MET A 68 3.70 -4.27 8.52
N TYR A 69 2.49 -3.86 8.89
CA TYR A 69 1.66 -4.56 9.86
C TYR A 69 1.35 -5.99 9.35
N GLY A 70 1.58 -7.00 10.22
CA GLY A 70 1.46 -8.42 9.86
C GLY A 70 2.68 -9.03 9.16
N ARG A 71 3.63 -8.20 8.67
CA ARG A 71 4.94 -8.64 8.15
C ARG A 71 6.06 -8.46 9.17
N VAL A 72 5.92 -7.46 10.03
CA VAL A 72 6.89 -7.06 11.05
C VAL A 72 6.17 -7.01 12.40
N GLU A 73 6.84 -7.51 13.44
CA GLU A 73 6.34 -7.45 14.82
C GLU A 73 6.02 -6.01 15.26
N ALA A 74 4.90 -5.84 15.97
CA ALA A 74 4.38 -4.53 16.33
C ALA A 74 5.35 -3.71 17.20
N ASP A 75 6.13 -4.37 18.05
CA ASP A 75 7.15 -3.72 18.90
C ASP A 75 8.33 -3.18 18.08
N LEU A 76 8.77 -3.94 17.06
CA LEU A 76 9.82 -3.48 16.15
C LEU A 76 9.32 -2.32 15.29
N LEU A 77 8.06 -2.37 14.88
CA LEU A 77 7.39 -1.28 14.19
C LEU A 77 7.32 0.00 15.03
N ALA A 78 6.96 -0.15 16.30
CA ALA A 78 6.92 0.95 17.26
C ALA A 78 8.30 1.57 17.46
N TRP A 79 9.35 0.73 17.56
CA TRP A 79 10.73 1.20 17.64
C TRP A 79 11.14 2.01 16.41
N ARG A 80 10.84 1.51 15.20
CA ARG A 80 11.16 2.18 13.92
C ARG A 80 10.47 3.53 13.76
N LEU A 81 9.21 3.63 14.16
CA LEU A 81 8.39 4.85 14.00
C LEU A 81 8.48 5.83 15.19
N PHE A 82 9.40 5.58 16.14
CA PHE A 82 9.53 6.35 17.39
C PHE A 82 8.19 6.53 18.13
N THR A 83 7.45 5.43 18.28
CA THR A 83 6.14 5.43 18.93
C THR A 83 6.02 4.22 19.87
N THR A 84 4.80 3.87 20.25
CA THR A 84 4.47 2.76 21.15
C THR A 84 3.66 1.70 20.41
N ALA A 85 3.80 0.43 20.79
CA ALA A 85 3.01 -0.66 20.21
C ALA A 85 1.50 -0.42 20.33
N ARG A 86 1.05 0.14 21.46
CA ARG A 86 -0.33 0.61 21.65
C ARG A 86 -0.79 1.56 20.54
N THR A 87 0.07 2.48 20.12
CA THR A 87 -0.24 3.42 19.03
C THR A 87 -0.32 2.68 17.69
N ILE A 88 0.59 1.75 17.44
CA ILE A 88 0.57 0.89 16.25
C ILE A 88 -0.75 0.10 16.16
N PHE A 89 -1.16 -0.58 17.24
CA PHE A 89 -2.42 -1.32 17.27
C PHE A 89 -3.63 -0.42 17.04
N ARG A 90 -3.66 0.78 17.64
CA ARG A 90 -4.75 1.74 17.43
C ARG A 90 -4.83 2.22 15.98
N VAL A 91 -3.68 2.47 15.34
CA VAL A 91 -3.62 2.84 13.92
C VAL A 91 -4.07 1.66 13.06
N ALA A 92 -3.57 0.45 13.32
CA ALA A 92 -3.96 -0.75 12.58
C ALA A 92 -5.46 -1.04 12.68
N ALA A 93 -6.06 -0.87 13.87
CA ALA A 93 -7.50 -1.01 14.06
C ALA A 93 -8.27 0.07 13.28
N ARG A 94 -7.81 1.33 13.31
CA ARG A 94 -8.42 2.41 12.53
C ARG A 94 -8.35 2.15 11.02
N LEU A 95 -7.28 1.51 10.55
CA LEU A 95 -7.09 1.11 9.15
C LEU A 95 -7.80 -0.22 8.80
N GLY A 96 -8.47 -0.88 9.74
CA GLY A 96 -9.15 -2.17 9.50
C GLY A 96 -8.19 -3.36 9.31
N LEU A 97 -6.91 -3.24 9.67
CA LEU A 97 -5.89 -4.28 9.47
C LEU A 97 -6.00 -5.42 10.49
N THR A 98 -6.73 -5.22 11.59
CA THR A 98 -6.90 -6.21 12.66
C THR A 98 -7.93 -7.28 12.33
N GLU A 99 -8.72 -7.14 11.26
CA GLU A 99 -9.78 -8.08 10.87
C GLU A 99 -9.38 -9.07 9.76
N GLN A 100 -8.11 -9.10 9.36
CA GLN A 100 -7.65 -10.09 8.37
C GLN A 100 -7.54 -11.48 9.00
N LYS A 101 -8.69 -12.17 9.06
CA LYS A 101 -8.77 -13.63 9.13
C LYS A 101 -7.88 -14.20 8.01
N PRO A 102 -6.95 -15.12 8.30
CA PRO A 102 -6.10 -15.70 7.26
C PRO A 102 -7.01 -16.33 6.20
N ALA A 103 -6.98 -15.77 5.00
CA ALA A 103 -7.51 -16.42 3.83
C ALA A 103 -6.61 -17.63 3.54
N ASP A 104 -7.15 -18.80 3.86
CA ASP A 104 -6.92 -20.04 3.16
C ASP A 104 -5.61 -20.80 3.43
N THR A 105 -5.49 -21.36 4.65
CA THR A 105 -4.73 -22.60 4.91
C THR A 105 -5.50 -23.84 4.43
N ARG A 106 -6.04 -23.85 3.21
CA ARG A 106 -6.55 -25.08 2.57
C ARG A 106 -6.17 -25.16 1.10
N GLN A 107 -4.87 -25.20 0.82
CA GLN A 107 -4.40 -26.14 -0.20
C GLN A 107 -4.49 -27.56 0.36
N PHE A 108 -5.74 -28.02 0.42
CA PHE A 108 -6.09 -29.43 0.35
C PHE A 108 -5.62 -29.94 -1.01
N GLY A 109 -4.49 -30.61 -1.00
CA GLY A 109 -3.94 -31.40 -2.10
C GLY A 109 -3.27 -32.65 -1.57
N GLU A 110 -3.76 -33.17 -0.44
CA GLU A 110 -3.48 -34.52 0.05
C GLU A 110 -4.01 -35.51 -1.01
N ARG A 111 -3.16 -35.82 -2.00
CA ARG A 111 -3.35 -36.95 -2.90
C ARG A 111 -3.22 -38.23 -2.08
N ARG A 112 -4.35 -38.67 -1.54
CA ARG A 112 -4.56 -40.08 -1.24
C ARG A 112 -4.85 -40.80 -2.54
N ASP A 113 -3.89 -41.60 -2.99
CA ASP A 113 -4.14 -42.82 -3.75
C ASP A 113 -3.33 -43.96 -3.12
N PRO A 114 -3.88 -44.72 -2.15
CA PRO A 114 -3.44 -46.05 -1.83
C PRO A 114 -4.26 -47.06 -2.66
N MET A 115 -3.89 -47.23 -3.93
CA MET A 115 -4.40 -48.31 -4.78
C MET A 115 -3.23 -49.04 -5.44
N ALA A 116 -2.62 -49.96 -4.68
CA ALA A 116 -1.95 -51.13 -5.22
C ALA A 116 -2.33 -52.34 -4.36
N VAL A 117 -3.56 -52.78 -4.57
CA VAL A 117 -4.02 -54.15 -4.28
C VAL A 117 -3.17 -55.10 -5.13
N MET A 118 -2.40 -56.00 -4.48
CA MET A 118 -2.26 -57.44 -4.78
C MET A 118 -0.94 -57.98 -4.20
N GLY A 119 -1.03 -58.89 -3.22
CA GLY A 119 0.13 -59.60 -2.71
C GLY A 119 -0.07 -60.48 -1.46
N CYS A 120 -0.93 -61.49 -1.58
CA CYS A 120 -0.93 -62.77 -0.84
C CYS A 120 -1.33 -62.86 0.66
N PRO A 121 -2.07 -63.93 1.05
CA PRO A 121 -2.65 -64.15 2.40
C PRO A 121 -1.72 -64.94 3.35
N PRO A 122 -2.12 -65.17 4.63
CA PRO A 122 -1.21 -65.35 5.76
C PRO A 122 -0.88 -66.81 6.08
N HIS A 123 0.37 -67.08 6.45
CA HIS A 123 0.72 -68.30 7.19
C HIS A 123 0.80 -68.00 8.68
N ALA A 124 -0.14 -68.61 9.41
CA ALA A 124 -0.13 -68.73 10.85
C ALA A 124 1.15 -69.42 11.34
N VAL A 125 1.81 -68.83 12.35
CA VAL A 125 2.62 -69.58 13.31
C VAL A 125 2.30 -69.03 14.69
N THR A 126 1.54 -69.82 15.43
CA THR A 126 1.45 -69.78 16.89
C THR A 126 2.83 -70.08 17.47
N SER A 127 3.34 -69.24 18.38
CA SER A 127 4.18 -69.81 19.44
C SER A 127 4.15 -68.97 20.71
N ARG A 128 3.68 -69.65 21.77
CA ARG A 128 3.70 -69.25 23.18
C ARG A 128 5.13 -69.40 23.74
N HIS A 129 5.52 -68.49 24.63
CA HIS A 129 6.28 -68.71 25.89
C HIS A 129 6.60 -67.30 26.41
N ARG A 130 6.19 -66.82 27.59
CA ARG A 130 6.29 -67.34 28.98
C ARG A 130 7.67 -67.91 29.26
N SER A 131 8.58 -67.09 29.80
CA SER A 131 8.78 -66.92 31.24
C SER A 131 9.72 -65.76 31.53
#